data_AF-A0A2L2Z634-F1
#
_entry.id   AF-A0A2L2Z634-F1
#
_cell.length_a   1.000
_cell.length_b   1.000
_cell.length_c   1.000
_cell.angle_alpha   90.00
_cell.angle_beta   90.00
_cell.angle_gamma   90.00
#
_symmetry.space_group_name_H-M   'P 1'
#
loop_
_entity.id
_entity.type
_entity.pdbx_description
1 polymer ?
#
loop_
_entity_poly.entity_id
_entity_poly.type
_entity_poly.pdbx_seq_one_letter_code
_entity_poly.pdbx_strand_id
1 'polypeptide(L)' 'IGLSALDLIVIAIILRIHSIRATKSSNSGHPTSSCSMSELMSVLVFNPLKFRIDDPREPSSDRFVLSKGHAAPILYAA' A
#
# COMPACT_ATOMS: atom_id res chain seq x y z
N ILE A 1 -13.88 -7.77 -3.03
CA ILE A 1 -14.27 -7.34 -1.67
C ILE A 1 -15.42 -6.31 -1.65
N GLY A 2 -15.98 -5.91 -2.80
CA GLY A 2 -17.20 -5.08 -2.83
C GLY A 2 -17.06 -3.68 -2.22
N LEU A 3 -15.85 -3.13 -2.20
CA LEU A 3 -15.57 -1.82 -1.61
C LEU A 3 -16.13 -0.69 -2.50
N SER A 4 -16.71 0.31 -1.86
CA SER A 4 -17.14 1.55 -2.50
C SER A 4 -15.96 2.49 -2.74
N ALA A 5 -16.16 3.52 -3.56
CA ALA A 5 -15.17 4.58 -3.73
C ALA A 5 -14.82 5.28 -2.41
N LEU A 6 -15.79 5.42 -1.50
CA LEU A 6 -15.57 6.05 -0.20
C LEU A 6 -14.65 5.20 0.69
N ASP A 7 -14.82 3.88 0.66
CA ASP A 7 -13.96 2.96 1.41
C ASP A 7 -12.50 3.06 0.94
N LEU A 8 -12.28 3.15 -0.38
CA LEU A 8 -10.95 3.29 -0.96
C LEU A 8 -10.27 4.63 -0.59
N ILE A 9 -11.05 5.70 -0.43
CA ILE A 9 -10.56 6.99 0.09
C ILE A 9 -10.14 6.85 1.56
N VAL A 10 -10.97 6.20 2.38
CA VAL A 10 -10.66 5.95 3.79
C VAL A 10 -9.40 5.10 3.93
N ILE A 11 -9.26 4.04 3.14
CA ILE A 11 -8.05 3.20 3.11
C ILE A 11 -6.85 4.05 2.70
N ALA A 12 -6.92 4.88 1.66
CA ALA A 12 -5.81 5.75 1.28
C ALA A 12 -5.36 6.68 2.42
N ILE A 13 -6.29 7.21 3.22
CA ILE A 13 -5.96 8.00 4.41
C ILE A 13 -5.24 7.14 5.47
N ILE A 14 -5.72 5.93 5.73
CA ILE A 14 -5.09 4.99 6.66
C ILE A 14 -3.65 4.66 6.22
N LEU A 15 -3.44 4.40 4.94
CA LEU A 15 -2.12 4.13 4.36
C LEU A 15 -1.13 5.29 4.58
N ARG A 16 -1.60 6.54 4.46
CA ARG A 16 -0.79 7.73 4.78
C ARG A 16 -0.39 7.76 6.24
N ILE A 17 -1.36 7.56 7.14
CA ILE A 17 -1.13 7.60 8.59
C ILE A 17 -0.09 6.53 8.97
N HIS A 18 -0.21 5.32 8.44
CA HIS A 18 0.76 4.25 8.69
C HIS A 18 2.15 4.59 8.15
N SER A 19 2.24 5.12 6.93
CA SER A 19 3.51 5.53 6.33
C SER A 19 4.21 6.63 7.13
N ILE A 20 3.45 7.62 7.62
CA ILE A 20 3.97 8.71 8.47
C ILE A 20 4.43 8.16 9.82
N ARG A 21 3.63 7.29 10.46
CA ARG A 21 3.99 6.67 11.74
C ARG A 21 5.25 5.81 11.63
N ALA A 22 5.37 5.01 10.57
CA ALA A 22 6.54 4.17 10.33
C ALA A 22 7.81 5.02 10.17
N THR A 23 7.79 6.01 9.27
CA THR A 23 8.93 6.91 9.03
C THR A 23 9.28 7.78 10.23
N LYS A 24 8.29 8.18 11.03
CA LYS A 24 8.52 8.89 12.29
C LYS A 24 9.19 7.98 13.32
N SER A 25 8.74 6.73 13.44
CA SER A 25 9.30 5.76 14.38
C SER A 25 10.75 5.38 14.06
N SER A 26 11.11 5.33 12.78
CA SER A 26 12.50 5.10 12.34
C SER A 26 13.36 6.36 12.33
N ASN A 27 12.76 7.53 12.58
CA ASN A 27 13.40 8.85 12.42
C ASN A 27 14.10 9.02 11.05
N SER A 28 13.58 8.36 10.02
CA SER A 28 14.18 8.26 8.68
C SER A 28 13.15 7.79 7.65
N GLY A 29 13.31 8.21 6.39
CA GLY A 29 12.50 7.77 5.26
C GLY A 29 11.86 8.91 4.47
N HIS A 30 11.00 8.56 3.50
CA HIS A 30 10.36 9.52 2.59
C HIS A 30 8.82 9.47 2.74
N PRO A 31 8.24 10.06 3.81
CA PRO A 31 6.80 9.97 4.08
C PRO A 31 5.95 10.54 2.95
N THR A 32 6.37 11.65 2.35
CA THR A 32 5.65 12.30 1.25
C THR A 32 5.60 11.44 -0.01
N SER A 33 6.68 10.69 -0.29
CA SER A 33 6.71 9.73 -1.40
C SER A 33 5.68 8.63 -1.21
N SER A 34 5.53 8.14 0.01
CA SER A 34 4.52 7.12 0.37
C SER A 34 3.10 7.69 0.28
N CYS A 35 2.89 8.91 0.79
CA CYS A 35 1.59 9.60 0.74
C CYS A 35 1.10 9.89 -0.69
N SER A 36 2.02 10.10 -1.64
CA SER A 36 1.68 10.30 -3.06
C SER A 36 1.19 9.03 -3.77
N MET A 37 1.42 7.86 -3.17
CA MET A 37 1.04 6.55 -3.72
C MET A 37 -0.23 5.98 -3.07
N SER A 38 -0.79 6.63 -2.07
CA SER A 38 -1.82 6.03 -1.21
C SER A 38 -3.13 5.71 -1.95
N GLU A 39 -3.59 6.57 -2.86
CA GLU A 39 -4.75 6.28 -3.72
C GLU A 39 -4.50 5.10 -4.66
N LEU A 40 -3.29 5.02 -5.23
CA LEU A 40 -2.96 3.92 -6.13
C LEU A 40 -2.92 2.59 -5.37
N MET A 41 -2.31 2.55 -4.19
CA MET A 41 -2.26 1.33 -3.39
C MET A 41 -3.61 0.94 -2.80
N SER A 42 -4.45 1.90 -2.39
CA SER A 42 -5.78 1.57 -1.89
C SER A 42 -6.64 0.92 -2.97
N VAL A 43 -6.55 1.41 -4.22
CA VAL A 43 -7.24 0.78 -5.34
C VAL A 43 -6.61 -0.57 -5.68
N LEU A 44 -5.29 -0.62 -5.94
CA LEU A 44 -4.63 -1.83 -6.45
C LEU A 44 -4.75 -3.01 -5.49
N VAL A 45 -4.38 -2.82 -4.23
CA VAL A 45 -4.31 -3.93 -3.26
C VAL A 45 -5.69 -4.46 -2.88
N PHE A 46 -6.69 -3.57 -2.78
CA PHE A 46 -8.01 -3.93 -2.25
C PHE A 46 -9.09 -4.13 -3.32
N ASN A 47 -8.74 -4.08 -4.61
CA ASN A 47 -9.69 -4.31 -5.69
C ASN A 47 -9.18 -5.29 -6.79
N PRO A 48 -8.26 -4.93 -7.71
CA PRO A 48 -7.90 -5.82 -8.82
C PRO A 48 -6.80 -6.86 -8.50
N LEU A 49 -5.91 -6.61 -7.54
CA LEU A 49 -4.68 -7.40 -7.37
C LEU A 49 -4.99 -8.71 -6.64
N LYS A 50 -4.72 -9.82 -7.32
CA LYS A 50 -4.99 -11.17 -6.82
C LYS A 50 -3.71 -11.75 -6.26
N PHE A 51 -3.66 -11.96 -4.95
CA PHE A 51 -2.53 -12.61 -4.31
C PHE A 51 -2.98 -13.40 -3.11
N ARG A 52 -2.27 -14.49 -2.83
CA ARG A 52 -2.49 -15.31 -1.64
C ARG A 52 -1.54 -14.89 -0.54
N ILE A 53 -2.10 -14.34 0.53
CA ILE A 53 -1.32 -13.95 1.73
C ILE A 53 -0.77 -15.19 2.44
N ASP A 54 -1.52 -16.28 2.43
CA ASP A 54 -1.15 -17.56 3.04
C ASP A 54 -0.14 -18.36 2.20
N ASP A 55 -0.05 -18.07 0.91
CA ASP A 55 0.96 -18.63 0.00
C ASP A 55 1.56 -17.54 -0.92
N PRO A 56 2.53 -16.75 -0.41
CA PRO A 56 3.11 -15.63 -1.17
C PRO A 56 3.86 -16.04 -2.45
N ARG A 57 4.14 -17.35 -2.63
CA ARG A 57 4.83 -17.87 -3.82
C ARG A 57 3.87 -18.49 -4.83
N GLU A 58 2.57 -18.40 -4.58
CA GLU A 58 1.58 -19.02 -5.45
C GLU A 58 1.77 -18.53 -6.91
N PRO A 59 1.88 -19.44 -7.89
CA PRO A 59 2.25 -19.09 -9.26
C PRO A 59 1.22 -18.22 -10.01
N SER A 60 -0.08 -18.36 -9.71
CA SER A 60 -1.15 -17.59 -10.35
C SER A 60 -1.41 -16.21 -9.73
N SER A 61 -0.75 -15.89 -8.62
CA SER A 61 -0.84 -14.59 -7.96
C SER A 61 -0.17 -13.50 -8.79
N ASP A 62 -0.82 -12.36 -8.88
CA ASP A 62 -0.27 -11.16 -9.50
C ASP A 62 1.05 -10.77 -8.82
N ARG A 63 1.97 -10.23 -9.61
CA ARG A 63 3.27 -9.76 -9.13
C ARG A 63 3.27 -8.24 -9.10
N PHE A 64 3.51 -7.69 -7.91
CA PHE A 64 3.63 -6.25 -7.71
C PHE A 64 5.09 -5.86 -7.52
N VAL A 65 5.55 -4.83 -8.25
CA VAL A 65 6.91 -4.27 -8.12
C VAL A 65 6.82 -2.78 -7.86
N LEU A 66 7.28 -2.35 -6.69
CA LEU A 66 7.36 -0.93 -6.35
C LEU A 66 8.69 -0.33 -6.83
N SER A 67 8.77 0.06 -8.10
CA SER A 67 9.98 0.72 -8.64
C SER A 67 10.28 2.07 -7.98
N LYS A 68 9.27 2.73 -7.41
CA LYS A 68 9.44 3.93 -6.57
C LYS A 68 9.96 3.53 -5.17
N GLY A 69 11.15 2.96 -5.10
CA GLY A 69 11.68 2.29 -3.89
C GLY A 69 11.75 3.16 -2.64
N HIS A 70 11.97 4.47 -2.78
CA HIS A 70 11.95 5.41 -1.66
C HIS A 70 10.57 5.51 -0.95
N ALA A 71 9.49 5.10 -1.62
CA ALA A 71 8.15 5.00 -1.05
C ALA A 71 7.90 3.68 -0.32
N ALA A 72 8.91 2.86 -0.03
CA ALA A 72 8.79 1.54 0.60
C ALA A 72 7.79 1.44 1.77
N PRO A 73 7.65 2.44 2.68
CA PRO A 73 6.64 2.38 3.75
C PRO A 73 5.21 2.15 3.25
N ILE A 74 4.84 2.60 2.04
CA ILE A 74 3.50 2.39 1.49
C ILE A 74 3.20 0.92 1.22
N LEU A 75 4.21 0.13 0.86
CA LEU A 75 4.06 -1.30 0.60
C LEU A 75 3.79 -2.06 1.89
N TYR A 76 4.42 -1.66 2.99
CA TYR A 76 4.20 -2.26 4.31
C TYR A 76 2.90 -1.78 4.98
N ALA A 77 2.39 -0.63 4.57
CA ALA A 77 1.15 -0.07 5.11
C ALA A 77 -0.11 -0.72 4.50
N ALA A 78 -0.01 -1.23 3.27
CA ALA A 78 -1.10 -1.85 2.52
C ALA A 78 -1.25 -3.33 2.87
#